data_AF-A0A7C5L761-F1
#
_entry.id   AF-A0A7C5L761-F1
#
_cell.length_a   1.000
_cell.length_b   1.000
_cell.length_c   1.000
_cell.angle_alpha   90.00
_cell.angle_beta   90.00
_cell.angle_gamma   90.00
#
_symmetry.space_group_name_H-M   'P 1'
#
loop_
_entity.id
_entity.type
_entity.pdbx_description
1 polymer ?
#
loop_
_entity_poly.entity_id
_entity_poly.type
_entity_poly.pdbx_seq_one_letter_code
_entity_poly.pdbx_strand_id
1 'polypeptide(L)' 'MTQDFTLRERLIKHLYGESTTTEKLALDCLLREDASLREEFNGFRQMKDALQQIQAEPSDECVDAILRYSAHTELEANL' A
#
# COMPACT_ATOMS: atom_id res chain seq x y z
N MET A 1 -17.65 25.32 9.98
CA MET A 1 -16.62 24.34 10.36
C MET A 1 -16.94 23.05 9.63
N THR A 2 -16.40 22.88 8.42
CA THR A 2 -16.79 21.79 7.50
C THR A 2 -15.64 21.46 6.53
N GLN A 3 -14.39 21.41 7.00
CA GLN A 3 -13.24 21.28 6.08
C GLN A 3 -12.21 20.18 6.36
N ASP A 4 -12.19 19.47 7.50
CA ASP A 4 -11.04 18.58 7.80
C ASP A 4 -11.29 17.07 7.79
N PHE A 5 -12.53 16.60 7.66
CA PHE A 5 -12.80 15.16 7.61
C PHE A 5 -12.49 14.54 6.24
N THR A 6 -12.56 15.33 5.16
CA THR A 6 -12.38 14.84 3.79
C THR A 6 -10.92 14.63 3.41
N LEU A 7 -9.98 15.43 3.93
CA LEU A 7 -8.56 15.31 3.58
C LEU A 7 -7.91 14.10 4.23
N ARG A 8 -8.16 13.87 5.53
CA ARG A 8 -7.65 12.69 6.23
C ARG A 8 -8.20 11.39 5.66
N GLU A 9 -9.50 11.35 5.33
CA GLU A 9 -10.09 10.21 4.63
C GLU A 9 -9.41 9.97 3.27
N ARG A 10 -9.10 11.03 2.52
CA ARG A 10 -8.37 10.93 1.24
C ARG A 10 -6.93 10.43 1.42
N LEU A 11 -6.23 10.86 2.47
CA LEU A 11 -4.90 10.34 2.82
C LEU A 11 -4.94 8.84 3.13
N ILE A 12 -5.96 8.40 3.89
CA ILE A 12 -6.15 6.97 4.19
C ILE A 12 -6.45 6.18 2.91
N LYS A 13 -7.40 6.65 2.08
CA LYS A 13 -7.69 6.01 0.79
C LYS A 13 -6.44 5.92 -0.09
N HIS A 14 -5.64 6.97 -0.13
CA HIS A 14 -4.37 6.98 -0.85
C HIS A 14 -3.37 5.95 -0.29
N LEU A 15 -3.26 5.82 1.04
CA LEU A 15 -2.41 4.83 1.70
C LEU A 15 -2.80 3.37 1.37
N TYR A 16 -4.08 3.10 1.13
CA TYR A 16 -4.59 1.79 0.74
C TYR A 16 -4.71 1.60 -0.78
N GLY A 17 -4.34 2.60 -1.58
CA GLY A 17 -4.41 2.53 -3.04
C GLY A 17 -5.83 2.67 -3.61
N GLU A 18 -6.76 3.20 -2.82
CA GLU A 18 -8.18 3.40 -3.17
C GLU A 18 -8.45 4.77 -3.81
N SER A 19 -7.40 5.50 -4.21
CA SER A 19 -7.52 6.78 -4.91
C SER A 19 -7.52 6.58 -6.42
N THR A 20 -8.30 7.39 -7.13
CA THR A 20 -8.18 7.48 -8.59
C THR A 20 -6.81 8.05 -9.00
N THR A 21 -6.40 7.83 -10.26
CA THR A 21 -5.12 8.35 -10.78
C THR A 21 -4.99 9.87 -10.60
N THR A 22 -6.07 10.61 -10.84
CA THR A 22 -6.09 12.08 -10.70
C THR A 22 -5.92 12.51 -9.25
N GLU A 23 -6.63 11.85 -8.32
CA GLU A 23 -6.52 12.13 -6.89
C GLU A 23 -5.14 11.78 -6.35
N LYS A 24 -4.55 10.69 -6.83
CA LYS A 24 -3.19 10.29 -6.49
C LYS A 24 -2.19 11.38 -6.85
N LEU A 25 -2.24 11.90 -8.07
CA LEU A 25 -1.35 12.98 -8.52
C LEU A 25 -1.52 14.25 -7.68
N ALA A 26 -2.77 14.63 -7.40
CA ALA A 26 -3.05 15.81 -6.58
C ALA A 26 -2.51 15.66 -5.15
N LEU A 27 -2.72 14.49 -4.53
CA LEU A 27 -2.20 14.19 -3.19
C LEU A 27 -0.67 14.10 -3.17
N ASP A 28 -0.05 13.50 -4.20
CA ASP A 28 1.41 13.43 -4.33
C ASP A 28 2.03 14.84 -4.40
N CYS A 29 1.39 15.77 -5.11
CA CYS A 29 1.82 17.17 -5.13
C CYS A 29 1.66 17.83 -3.75
N LEU A 30 0.50 17.69 -3.11
CA LEU A 30 0.24 18.26 -1.79
C LEU A 30 1.22 17.73 -0.72
N LEU A 31 1.51 16.43 -0.72
CA LEU A 31 2.47 15.82 0.21
C LEU A 31 3.92 16.27 -0.03
N ARG A 32 4.26 16.74 -1.24
CA ARG A 32 5.59 17.34 -1.51
C ARG A 32 5.67 18.76 -0.97
N GLU A 33 4.62 19.54 -1.16
CA GLU A 33 4.58 20.96 -0.83
C GLU A 33 4.33 21.23 0.66
N ASP A 34 3.51 20.41 1.33
CA ASP A 34 3.14 20.57 2.73
C ASP A 34 3.88 19.57 3.63
N ALA A 35 4.78 20.10 4.46
CA ALA A 35 5.55 19.29 5.41
C ALA A 35 4.69 18.72 6.55
N SER A 36 3.71 19.48 7.04
CA SER A 36 2.83 19.04 8.13
C SER A 36 1.94 17.90 7.67
N LEU A 37 1.38 18.02 6.46
CA LEU A 37 0.55 16.97 5.87
C LEU A 37 1.35 15.69 5.60
N ARG A 38 2.61 15.85 5.17
CA ARG A 38 3.53 14.72 4.98
C ARG A 38 3.86 14.01 6.29
N GLU A 39 4.06 14.74 7.38
CA GLU A 39 4.26 14.15 8.71
C GLU A 39 3.04 13.35 9.17
N GLU A 40 1.83 13.91 8.99
CA GLU A 40 0.58 13.19 9.30
C GLU A 40 0.44 11.91 8.47
N PHE A 41 0.68 11.98 7.16
CA PHE A 41 0.63 10.83 6.27
C PHE A 41 1.65 9.74 6.65
N ASN A 42 2.87 10.15 7.05
CA ASN A 42 3.88 9.22 7.55
C ASN A 42 3.43 8.53 8.85
N GLY A 43 2.69 9.23 9.72
CA GLY A 43 2.06 8.64 10.90
C GLY A 43 1.09 7.52 10.53
N PHE A 44 0.18 7.76 9.57
CA PHE A 44 -0.74 6.72 9.09
C PHE A 44 -0.01 5.52 8.49
N ARG A 45 1.08 5.77 7.75
CA ARG A 45 1.92 4.70 7.18
C ARG A 45 2.55 3.83 8.27
N GLN A 46 3.14 4.45 9.30
CA GLN A 46 3.71 3.72 10.43
C GLN A 46 2.67 2.89 11.17
N MET A 47 1.46 3.43 11.37
CA MET A 47 0.35 2.69 11.98
C MET A 47 -0.04 1.47 11.13
N LYS A 48 -0.14 1.62 9.80
CA LYS A 48 -0.41 0.50 8.89
C LYS A 48 0.69 -0.57 8.97
N ASP A 49 1.95 -0.17 8.95
CA ASP A 49 3.08 -1.10 9.03
C ASP A 49 3.08 -1.85 10.38
N ALA A 50 2.74 -1.18 11.47
CA ALA A 50 2.59 -1.81 12.79
C ALA A 50 1.44 -2.82 12.83
N LEU A 51 0.31 -2.53 12.18
CA LEU A 51 -0.82 -3.47 12.07
C LEU A 51 -0.48 -4.70 11.20
N GLN A 52 0.45 -4.55 10.25
CA GLN A 52 0.89 -5.62 9.37
C GLN A 52 1.93 -6.56 9.99
N GLN A 53 2.30 -6.38 11.26
CA GLN A 53 3.21 -7.29 11.98
C GLN A 53 2.60 -8.66 12.35
N ILE A 54 1.59 -9.13 11.61
CA ILE A 54 1.14 -10.51 11.73
C ILE A 54 2.23 -11.37 11.10
N GLN A 55 2.88 -12.18 11.93
CA GLN A 55 3.78 -13.21 11.46
C GLN A 55 2.94 -14.26 10.71
N ALA A 56 2.89 -14.13 9.39
CA ALA A 56 2.25 -15.11 8.54
C ALA A 56 3.15 -16.35 8.46
N GLU A 57 2.66 -17.47 8.97
CA GLU A 57 3.26 -18.79 8.78
C GLU A 57 2.45 -19.52 7.70
N PRO A 58 2.80 -19.38 6.41
CA PRO A 58 2.12 -20.15 5.36
C PRO A 58 2.37 -21.65 5.59
N SER A 59 1.40 -22.49 5.21
CA SER A 59 1.60 -23.94 5.26
C SER A 59 2.65 -24.38 4.24
N ASP A 60 3.33 -25.49 4.53
CA ASP A 60 4.30 -26.10 3.60
C ASP A 60 3.67 -26.37 2.23
N GLU A 61 2.40 -26.78 2.19
CA GLU A 61 1.65 -27.01 0.95
C GLU A 61 1.49 -25.73 0.11
N CYS A 62 1.25 -24.59 0.76
CA CYS A 62 1.15 -23.29 0.09
C CYS A 62 2.50 -22.89 -0.51
N VAL A 63 3.58 -23.08 0.25
CA VAL A 63 4.95 -22.80 -0.22
C VAL A 63 5.29 -23.70 -1.42
N ASP A 64 5.02 -24.99 -1.32
CA ASP A 64 5.23 -25.97 -2.39
C ASP A 64 4.47 -25.61 -3.67
N ALA A 65 3.21 -25.19 -3.54
CA ALA A 65 2.39 -24.80 -4.69
C ALA A 65 2.97 -23.58 -5.43
N ILE A 66 3.45 -22.57 -4.68
CA ILE A 66 4.10 -21.38 -5.25
C ILE A 66 5.41 -21.77 -5.96
N LEU A 67 6.21 -22.64 -5.36
CA LEU A 67 7.48 -23.10 -5.94
C LEU A 67 7.25 -23.87 -7.24
N ARG A 68 6.27 -24.78 -7.27
CA ARG A 68 5.92 -25.54 -8.49
C ARG A 68 5.44 -24.62 -9.61
N TYR A 69 4.58 -23.65 -9.29
CA TYR A 69 4.11 -22.67 -10.27
C TYR A 69 5.27 -21.86 -10.86
N SER A 70 6.13 -21.32 -10.00
CA SER A 70 7.28 -20.50 -10.40
C SER A 70 8.23 -21.27 -11.31
N ALA A 71 8.55 -22.53 -10.97
CA ALA A 71 9.39 -23.39 -11.80
C ALA A 71 8.77 -23.69 -13.18
N HIS A 72 7.45 -23.82 -13.26
CA HIS A 72 6.74 -24.02 -14.53
C HIS A 72 6.76 -22.76 -15.40
N THR A 73 6.50 -21.59 -14.80
CA THR A 73 6.50 -20.31 -15.55
C THR A 73 7.89 -19.93 -16.04
N GLU A 74 8.95 -20.25 -15.28
CA GLU A 74 10.33 -20.05 -15.70
C GLU A 74 10.72 -20.98 -16.87
N LEU A 75 10.14 -22.17 -16.92
CA LEU A 75 10.31 -23.09 -18.05
C LEU A 75 9.59 -22.59 -19.32
N GLU A 76 8.38 -22.05 -19.19
CA GLU A 76 7.60 -21.48 -20.30
C GLU A 76 8.17 -20.17 -20.84
N ALA A 77 8.79 -19.35 -19.99
CA ALA A 77 9.41 -18.09 -20.40
C ALA A 77 10.74 -18.26 -21.15
N ASN A 78 11.36 -19.45 -21.08
CA ASN A 78 12.64 -19.78 -21.72
C ASN A 78 12.48 -20.69 -22.96
N LEU A 79 11.24 -20.92 -23.42
CA LEU A 79 10.89 -21.60 -24.67
C LEU A 79 10.48 -20.59 -25.73
#